data_AF-A0A2H0YUT3-F1
#
_entry.id   AF-A0A2H0YUT3-F1
#
_cell.length_a   1.000
_cell.length_b   1.000
_cell.length_c   1.000
_cell.angle_alpha   90.00
_cell.angle_beta   90.00
_cell.angle_gamma   90.00
#
_symmetry.space_group_name_H-M   'P 1'
#
loop_
_entity.id
_entity.type
_entity.pdbx_description
1 polymer ?
#
loop_
_entity_poly.entity_id
_entity_poly.type
_entity_poly.pdbx_seq_one_letter_code
_entity_poly.pdbx_strand_id
1 'polypeptide(L)'
;MKNPYQSYPAKITRIVLDAPKTRAFTLRFQDAKRQAAFKFIPGQFILVGLPGIGEIPVGINSPTYQKKFFQITVRGVGKVSKAIQQKTVGSVLWVRGPYGNGWPMKKIEKRDLLIIAGGLGI
;
A
#
# COMPACT_ATOMS: atom_id res chain seq x y z
N MET A 1 2.48 23.82 -4.34
CA MET A 1 3.36 22.75 -4.87
C MET A 1 3.11 21.48 -4.05
N LYS A 2 2.86 20.31 -4.67
CA LYS A 2 2.56 19.07 -3.93
C LYS A 2 3.88 18.36 -3.61
N ASN A 3 4.25 18.23 -2.34
CA ASN A 3 5.52 17.61 -1.93
C ASN A 3 5.44 16.08 -2.07
N PRO A 4 6.20 15.44 -2.97
CA PRO A 4 6.15 13.99 -3.17
C PRO A 4 6.80 13.21 -2.01
N TYR A 5 7.63 13.83 -1.20
CA TYR A 5 8.29 13.20 -0.04
C TYR A 5 7.46 13.28 1.24
N GLN A 6 6.34 14.01 1.22
CA GLN A 6 5.51 14.17 2.41
C GLN A 6 4.77 12.88 2.74
N SER A 7 5.03 12.37 3.95
CA SER A 7 4.32 11.24 4.54
C SER A 7 3.11 11.70 5.33
N TYR A 8 2.03 10.92 5.25
CA TYR A 8 0.79 11.17 5.98
C TYR A 8 0.44 9.97 6.85
N PRO A 9 -0.09 10.19 8.06
CA PRO A 9 -0.45 9.10 8.93
C PRO A 9 -1.74 8.42 8.47
N ALA A 10 -1.72 7.09 8.43
CA ALA A 10 -2.84 6.23 8.09
C ALA A 10 -3.11 5.21 9.21
N LYS A 11 -4.35 5.18 9.69
CA LYS A 11 -4.79 4.28 10.76
C LYS A 11 -5.15 2.92 10.18
N ILE A 12 -4.70 1.86 10.84
CA ILE A 12 -5.11 0.48 10.55
C ILE A 12 -6.53 0.29 11.08
N THR A 13 -7.47 -0.01 10.19
CA THR A 13 -8.87 -0.26 10.57
C THR A 13 -9.26 -1.73 10.56
N ARG A 14 -8.52 -2.56 9.82
CA ARG A 14 -8.73 -4.00 9.76
C ARG A 14 -7.42 -4.69 9.43
N ILE A 15 -7.20 -5.85 10.05
CA ILE A 15 -6.10 -6.77 9.74
C ILE A 15 -6.71 -8.12 9.40
N VAL A 16 -6.23 -8.75 8.33
CA VAL A 16 -6.57 -10.13 7.96
C VAL A 16 -5.27 -10.92 7.88
N LEU A 17 -5.27 -12.14 8.42
CA LEU A 17 -4.16 -13.06 8.27
C LEU A 17 -4.37 -13.84 6.97
N ASP A 18 -3.54 -13.57 5.97
CA ASP A 18 -3.65 -14.24 4.66
C ASP A 18 -2.92 -15.60 4.69
N ALA A 19 -1.78 -15.65 5.37
CA ALA A 19 -0.91 -16.83 5.46
C ALA A 19 0.08 -16.66 6.64
N PRO A 20 0.82 -17.71 7.05
CA PRO A 20 1.89 -17.55 8.04
C PRO A 20 2.83 -16.38 7.70
N LYS A 21 3.03 -15.48 8.67
CA LYS A 21 3.85 -14.26 8.54
C LYS A 21 3.38 -13.26 7.46
N THR A 22 2.18 -13.41 6.90
CA THR A 22 1.63 -12.54 5.84
C THR A 22 0.26 -12.01 6.26
N ARG A 23 0.09 -10.69 6.28
CA ARG A 23 -1.14 -10.03 6.71
C ARG A 23 -1.54 -8.96 5.71
N ALA A 24 -2.83 -8.86 5.45
CA ALA A 24 -3.45 -7.74 4.77
C ALA A 24 -3.88 -6.68 5.79
N PHE A 25 -3.55 -5.42 5.52
CA PHE A 25 -3.90 -4.27 6.34
C PHE A 25 -4.83 -3.36 5.54
N THR A 26 -5.98 -3.04 6.12
CA THR A 26 -6.85 -1.97 5.61
C THR A 26 -6.50 -0.67 6.32
N LEU A 27 -6.18 0.34 5.53
CA LEU A 27 -5.67 1.62 5.98
C LEU A 27 -6.60 2.76 5.58
N ARG A 28 -6.71 3.75 6.46
CA ARG A 28 -7.39 5.02 6.19
C ARG A 28 -6.50 6.17 6.63
N PHE A 29 -6.25 7.14 5.76
CA PHE A 29 -5.61 8.39 6.17
C PHE A 29 -6.44 9.04 7.28
N GLN A 30 -5.78 9.56 8.31
CA GLN A 30 -6.47 10.24 9.41
C GLN A 30 -7.09 11.56 8.96
N ASP A 31 -6.43 12.27 8.04
CA ASP A 31 -6.97 13.47 7.42
C ASP A 31 -7.96 13.12 6.30
N ALA A 32 -9.20 13.62 6.44
CA ALA A 32 -10.28 13.34 5.50
C ALA A 32 -10.03 13.94 4.12
N LYS A 33 -9.41 15.13 4.05
CA LYS A 33 -9.06 15.76 2.76
C LYS A 33 -8.02 14.93 2.01
N ARG A 34 -7.00 14.43 2.71
CA ARG A 34 -6.00 13.51 2.17
C ARG A 34 -6.62 12.20 1.72
N GLN A 35 -7.51 11.62 2.52
CA GLN A 35 -8.22 10.39 2.15
C GLN A 35 -9.00 10.57 0.84
N ALA A 36 -9.74 11.68 0.69
CA ALA A 36 -10.49 11.98 -0.52
C ALA A 36 -9.59 12.30 -1.74
N ALA A 37 -8.42 12.90 -1.50
CA ALA A 37 -7.47 13.28 -2.54
C ALA A 37 -6.53 12.13 -2.97
N PHE A 38 -6.46 11.03 -2.21
CA PHE A 38 -5.61 9.90 -2.54
C PHE A 38 -6.20 9.10 -3.70
N LYS A 39 -5.48 9.09 -4.82
CA LYS A 39 -5.82 8.37 -6.05
C LYS A 39 -4.57 7.69 -6.55
N PHE A 40 -4.71 6.49 -7.08
CA PHE A 40 -3.64 5.70 -7.71
C PHE A 40 -4.21 4.99 -8.94
N ILE A 41 -3.31 4.55 -9.82
CA ILE A 41 -3.64 3.72 -10.99
C ILE A 41 -3.02 2.33 -10.83
N PRO A 42 -3.49 1.31 -11.58
CA PRO A 42 -2.90 -0.03 -11.54
C PRO A 42 -1.39 0.02 -11.82
N GLY A 43 -0.62 -0.81 -11.11
CA GLY A 43 0.84 -0.85 -11.22
C GLY A 43 1.60 0.21 -10.41
N GLN A 44 0.91 1.04 -9.64
CA GLN A 44 1.55 1.95 -8.68
C GLN A 44 1.69 1.31 -7.29
N PHE A 45 2.63 1.85 -6.51
CA PHE A 45 2.92 1.42 -5.15
C PHE A 45 3.01 2.61 -4.20
N ILE A 46 3.06 2.36 -2.90
CA ILE A 46 3.31 3.37 -1.86
C ILE A 46 4.51 2.97 -1.03
N LEU A 47 5.11 3.96 -0.34
CA LEU A 47 6.05 3.68 0.73
C LEU A 47 5.30 3.71 2.06
N VAL A 48 5.46 2.66 2.83
CA VAL A 48 4.82 2.47 4.14
C VAL A 48 5.91 2.27 5.18
N GLY A 49 5.85 3.04 6.26
CA GLY A 49 6.91 3.06 7.25
C GLY A 49 6.47 3.38 8.66
N LEU A 50 7.46 3.30 9.55
CA LEU A 50 7.36 3.63 10.97
C LEU A 50 8.52 4.58 11.32
N PRO A 51 8.25 5.71 12.01
CA PRO A 51 9.30 6.64 12.42
C PRO A 51 10.38 5.93 13.24
N GLY A 52 11.65 6.26 12.96
CA GLY A 52 12.80 5.63 13.61
C GLY A 52 13.13 4.20 13.16
N ILE A 53 12.29 3.55 12.34
CA ILE A 53 12.53 2.19 11.85
C ILE A 53 12.88 2.19 10.35
N GLY A 54 12.15 2.96 9.55
CA GLY A 54 12.31 3.03 8.10
C GLY A 54 10.99 2.82 7.36
N GLU A 55 11.08 2.71 6.03
CA GLU A 55 9.96 2.51 5.12
C GLU A 55 10.28 1.43 4.07
N ILE A 56 9.24 0.81 3.52
CA ILE A 56 9.35 -0.19 2.46
C ILE A 56 8.33 0.10 1.35
N PRO A 57 8.65 -0.20 0.08
CA PRO A 57 7.69 -0.15 -1.01
C PRO A 57 6.69 -1.31 -0.89
N VAL A 58 5.41 -1.00 -1.02
CA VAL A 58 4.32 -1.98 -0.99
C VAL A 58 3.29 -1.63 -2.05
N GLY A 59 2.87 -2.64 -2.82
CA GLY A 59 1.78 -2.51 -3.78
C GLY A 59 0.44 -2.23 -3.08
N ILE A 60 -0.47 -1.56 -3.79
CA ILE A 60 -1.83 -1.31 -3.32
C ILE A 60 -2.73 -2.40 -3.92
N ASN A 61 -3.36 -3.22 -3.08
CA ASN A 61 -4.20 -4.34 -3.54
C ASN A 61 -5.71 -4.08 -3.42
N SER A 62 -6.13 -2.89 -2.97
CA SER A 62 -7.53 -2.46 -3.06
C SER A 62 -7.87 -1.93 -4.47
N PRO A 63 -9.14 -2.02 -4.92
CA PRO A 63 -9.55 -1.44 -6.19
C PRO A 63 -9.36 0.09 -6.26
N THR A 64 -9.02 0.63 -7.44
CA THR A 64 -8.75 2.07 -7.64
C THR A 64 -9.98 2.96 -7.45
N TYR A 65 -11.19 2.42 -7.63
CA TYR A 65 -12.45 3.14 -7.38
C TYR A 65 -12.78 3.26 -5.89
N GLN A 66 -12.08 2.53 -5.01
CA GLN A 66 -12.33 2.58 -3.58
C GLN A 66 -11.68 3.81 -2.94
N LYS A 67 -12.51 4.72 -2.43
CA LYS A 67 -12.05 6.00 -1.86
C LYS A 67 -12.04 6.04 -0.33
N LYS A 68 -12.72 5.10 0.34
CA LYS A 68 -12.91 5.11 1.79
C LYS A 68 -11.71 4.54 2.56
N PHE A 69 -10.95 3.65 1.93
CA PHE A 69 -9.77 2.99 2.46
C PHE A 69 -8.87 2.54 1.30
N PHE A 70 -7.65 2.14 1.63
CA PHE A 70 -6.79 1.37 0.73
C PHE A 70 -6.23 0.17 1.48
N GLN A 71 -5.83 -0.87 0.75
CA GLN A 71 -5.29 -2.09 1.32
C GLN A 71 -3.86 -2.32 0.86
N ILE A 72 -3.08 -2.96 1.73
CA ILE A 72 -1.74 -3.47 1.44
C ILE A 72 -1.58 -4.86 2.05
N THR A 73 -0.74 -5.69 1.44
CA THR A 73 -0.31 -6.97 2.03
C THR A 73 1.18 -6.92 2.33
N VAL A 74 1.56 -7.33 3.54
CA VAL A 74 2.95 -7.30 4.01
C VAL A 74 3.33 -8.66 4.57
N ARG A 75 4.50 -9.18 4.17
CA ARG A 75 5.11 -10.40 4.73
C ARG A 75 6.31 -10.02 5.59
N GLY A 76 6.35 -10.52 6.83
CA GLY A 76 7.35 -10.16 7.84
C GLY A 76 8.71 -10.83 7.66
N VAL A 77 9.50 -10.38 6.69
CA VAL A 77 10.85 -10.92 6.40
C VAL A 77 11.98 -10.01 6.88
N GLY A 78 11.90 -8.71 6.58
CA GLY A 78 12.90 -7.70 6.95
C GLY A 78 12.48 -6.84 8.16
N LYS A 79 13.42 -6.00 8.66
CA LYS A 79 13.25 -5.14 9.85
C LYS A 79 11.93 -4.36 9.85
N VAL A 80 11.68 -3.57 8.80
CA VAL A 80 10.47 -2.73 8.69
C VAL A 80 9.21 -3.59 8.58
N SER A 81 9.21 -4.61 7.72
CA SER A 81 8.04 -5.48 7.51
C SER A 81 7.65 -6.29 8.76
N LYS A 82 8.63 -6.72 9.57
CA LYS A 82 8.40 -7.37 10.86
C LYS A 82 7.80 -6.39 11.87
N ALA A 83 8.28 -5.16 11.91
CA ALA A 83 7.73 -4.12 12.79
C ALA A 83 6.28 -3.74 12.41
N ILE A 84 5.95 -3.72 11.11
CA ILE A 84 4.57 -3.53 10.64
C ILE A 84 3.68 -4.71 11.03
N GLN A 85 4.16 -5.95 10.88
CA GLN A 85 3.43 -7.17 11.25
C GLN A 85 3.01 -7.22 12.73
N GLN A 86 3.76 -6.56 13.62
CA GLN A 86 3.47 -6.46 15.05
C GLN A 86 2.40 -5.41 15.39
N LYS A 87 1.97 -4.58 14.43
CA LYS A 87 0.93 -3.57 14.66
C LYS A 87 -0.45 -4.20 14.74
N THR A 88 -1.30 -3.57 15.54
CA THR A 88 -2.70 -3.95 15.79
C THR A 88 -3.65 -2.95 15.14
N VAL A 89 -4.92 -3.34 15.03
CA VAL A 89 -5.99 -2.41 14.64
C VAL A 89 -5.96 -1.19 15.56
N GLY A 90 -6.07 0.00 14.98
CA GLY A 90 -5.93 1.27 15.68
C GLY A 90 -4.55 1.91 15.59
N SER A 91 -3.50 1.13 15.31
CA SER A 91 -2.14 1.65 15.12
C SER A 91 -2.04 2.53 13.86
N VAL A 92 -1.01 3.38 13.82
CA VAL A 92 -0.73 4.27 12.69
C VAL A 92 0.49 3.79 11.92
N LEU A 93 0.39 3.79 10.58
CA LEU A 93 1.50 3.66 9.65
C LEU A 93 1.68 4.98 8.89
N TRP A 94 2.91 5.32 8.54
CA TRP A 94 3.21 6.51 7.76
C TRP A 94 3.29 6.15 6.29
N VAL A 95 2.51 6.84 5.46
CA VAL A 95 2.32 6.50 4.05
C VAL A 95 2.62 7.69 3.17
N ARG A 96 3.47 7.49 2.15
CA ARG A 96 3.71 8.46 1.07
C ARG A 96 3.59 7.82 -0.30
N GLY A 97 3.30 8.66 -1.30
CA GLY A 97 2.99 8.26 -2.68
C GLY A 97 1.57 8.65 -3.12
N PRO A 98 1.01 7.98 -4.14
CA PRO A 98 1.58 6.80 -4.82
C PRO A 98 2.79 7.13 -5.72
N TYR A 99 3.59 6.11 -6.03
CA TYR A 99 4.75 6.15 -6.92
C TYR A 99 4.64 5.12 -8.04
N GLY A 100 5.52 5.24 -9.04
CA GLY A 100 5.56 4.38 -10.21
C GLY A 100 4.73 4.93 -11.38
N ASN A 101 5.07 4.47 -12.59
CA ASN A 101 4.45 4.94 -13.84
C ASN A 101 3.07 4.30 -14.10
N GLY A 102 2.72 3.26 -13.34
CA GLY A 102 1.53 2.44 -13.57
C GLY A 102 1.66 1.54 -14.80
N TRP A 103 0.67 0.69 -14.99
CA TRP A 103 0.59 -0.19 -16.16
C TRP A 103 0.00 0.56 -17.36
N PRO A 104 0.49 0.30 -18.59
CA PRO A 104 0.04 0.98 -19.79
C PRO A 104 -1.30 0.40 -20.28
N MET A 105 -2.37 0.56 -19.50
CA MET A 105 -3.68 -0.10 -19.69
C MET A 105 -4.21 0.01 -21.12
N LYS A 106 -4.09 1.18 -21.76
CA LYS A 106 -4.52 1.40 -23.15
C LYS A 106 -3.74 0.58 -24.18
N LYS A 107 -2.45 0.31 -23.93
CA LYS A 107 -1.59 -0.43 -24.88
C LYS A 107 -1.79 -1.93 -24.78
N ILE A 108 -2.26 -2.43 -23.64
CA ILE A 108 -2.45 -3.86 -23.36
C ILE A 108 -3.89 -4.32 -23.56
N GLU A 109 -4.82 -3.40 -23.82
CA GLU A 109 -6.21 -3.72 -24.09
C GLU A 109 -6.35 -4.65 -25.31
N LYS A 110 -7.14 -5.72 -25.16
CA LYS A 110 -7.37 -6.77 -26.18
C LYS A 110 -6.10 -7.49 -26.68
N ARG A 111 -5.07 -7.57 -25.83
CA ARG A 111 -3.85 -8.35 -26.10
C ARG A 111 -3.71 -9.49 -25.10
N ASP A 112 -3.04 -10.55 -25.52
CA ASP A 112 -2.60 -11.60 -24.62
C ASP A 112 -1.49 -11.08 -23.70
N LEU A 113 -1.58 -11.43 -22.41
CA LEU A 113 -0.65 -10.97 -21.38
C LEU A 113 0.05 -12.16 -20.74
N LEU A 114 1.39 -12.09 -20.72
CA LEU A 114 2.21 -12.96 -19.89
C LEU A 114 2.63 -12.19 -18.62
N ILE A 115 2.16 -12.64 -17.47
CA ILE A 115 2.51 -12.09 -16.16
C ILE A 115 3.36 -13.12 -15.43
N ILE A 116 4.61 -12.77 -15.13
CA ILE A 116 5.53 -13.60 -14.34
C ILE A 116 5.68 -12.94 -12.97
N ALA A 117 5.19 -13.60 -11.94
CA ALA A 117 5.21 -13.11 -10.57
C ALA A 117 5.76 -14.17 -9.60
N GLY A 118 6.35 -13.71 -8.50
CA GLY A 118 6.90 -14.57 -7.45
C GLY A 118 6.72 -13.96 -6.07
N GLY A 119 6.32 -14.77 -5.09
CA GLY A 119 6.13 -14.32 -3.71
C GLY A 119 5.02 -13.27 -3.58
N LEU A 120 5.35 -12.10 -3.00
CA LEU A 120 4.43 -10.96 -2.87
C LEU A 120 4.35 -10.09 -4.13
N GLY A 121 5.05 -10.45 -5.21
CA GLY A 121 4.95 -9.76 -6.50
C GLY A 121 3.72 -10.13 -7.32
N ILE A 122 2.82 -10.95 -6.76
CA ILE A 122 1.52 -11.32 -7.35
C ILE A 122 0.47 -10.25 -7.02
#